data_AF-A0A0S8I2J6-F1
#
_entry.id   AF-A0A0S8I2J6-F1
#
_cell.length_a   1.000
_cell.length_b   1.000
_cell.length_c   1.000
_cell.angle_alpha   90.00
_cell.angle_beta   90.00
_cell.angle_gamma   90.00
#
_symmetry.space_group_name_H-M   'P 1'
#
loop_
_entity.id
_entity.type
_entity.pdbx_description
1 polymer ?
#
loop_
_entity_poly.entity_id
_entity_poly.type
_entity_poly.pdbx_seq_one_letter_code
_entity_poly.pdbx_strand_id
1 'polypeptide(L)'
;MNKWFQIDEQTETVSGRLSVIFLGLTQIGLYLALMYQRYVLDLPPDYYNDLAIILAFSVLGYWGACLFLGGVIPTLSFRRAIFIYAVICMTIAVPHTIIRGWPAGTEWNSRLLVILGLPAGLVGGYALMAYLGKKRLEKIISSESD
;
A
#
# COMPACT_ATOMS: atom_id res chain seq x y z
N MET A 1 -27.49 31.54 20.98
CA MET A 1 -28.08 30.48 20.14
C MET A 1 -27.19 30.31 18.91
N ASN A 2 -26.42 29.22 18.83
CA ASN A 2 -25.90 28.60 17.59
C ASN A 2 -25.15 27.31 17.96
N LYS A 3 -25.88 26.19 17.88
CA LYS A 3 -25.45 24.82 18.21
C LYS A 3 -24.99 24.05 16.96
N TRP A 4 -24.40 24.73 15.98
CA TRP A 4 -24.19 24.19 14.63
C TRP A 4 -22.79 23.65 14.34
N PHE A 5 -21.86 23.67 15.30
CA PHE A 5 -20.48 23.24 15.07
C PHE A 5 -19.84 22.55 16.29
N GLN A 6 -20.59 21.68 16.97
CA GLN A 6 -19.95 20.64 17.77
C GLN A 6 -19.73 19.45 16.85
N ILE A 7 -18.55 19.39 16.23
CA ILE A 7 -18.07 18.15 15.63
C ILE A 7 -17.94 17.17 16.78
N ASP A 8 -18.88 16.24 16.86
CA ASP A 8 -18.87 15.16 17.84
C ASP A 8 -17.65 14.26 17.53
N GLU A 9 -16.86 13.90 18.55
CA GLU A 9 -15.68 13.03 18.41
C GLU A 9 -16.05 11.70 17.72
N GLN A 10 -17.30 11.25 17.88
CA GLN A 10 -17.83 10.10 17.16
C GLN A 10 -17.92 10.34 15.64
N THR A 11 -18.32 11.53 15.21
CA THR A 11 -18.44 11.87 13.79
C THR A 11 -17.06 11.99 13.14
N GLU A 12 -16.08 12.57 13.85
CA GLU A 12 -14.70 12.68 13.38
C GLU A 12 -14.03 11.31 13.24
N THR A 13 -14.17 10.44 14.24
CA THR A 13 -13.60 9.07 14.20
C THR A 13 -14.25 8.20 13.12
N VAL A 14 -15.57 8.30 12.92
CA VAL A 14 -16.28 7.59 11.85
C VAL A 14 -15.86 8.10 10.47
N SER A 15 -15.77 9.42 10.28
CA SER A 15 -15.32 10.04 9.04
C SER A 15 -13.88 9.63 8.67
N GLY A 16 -12.99 9.60 9.67
CA GLY A 16 -11.61 9.13 9.49
C GLY A 16 -11.54 7.66 9.04
N ARG A 17 -12.32 6.77 9.68
CA ARG A 17 -12.39 5.35 9.29
C ARG A 17 -12.95 5.16 7.88
N LEU A 18 -14.02 5.87 7.53
CA LEU A 18 -14.60 5.84 6.19
C LEU A 18 -13.59 6.30 5.14
N SER A 19 -12.86 7.38 5.41
CA SER A 19 -11.85 7.92 4.49
C SER A 19 -10.75 6.90 4.20
N VAL A 20 -10.28 6.17 5.23
CA VAL A 20 -9.29 5.10 5.05
C VAL A 20 -9.86 3.93 4.24
N ILE A 21 -11.11 3.54 4.48
CA ILE A 21 -11.78 2.47 3.72
C ILE A 21 -11.92 2.86 2.25
N PHE A 22 -12.40 4.07 1.95
CA PHE A 22 -12.57 4.55 0.58
C PHE A 22 -11.23 4.72 -0.14
N LEU A 23 -10.19 5.20 0.56
CA LEU A 23 -8.85 5.26 0.02
C LEU A 23 -8.33 3.87 -0.34
N GLY A 24 -8.48 2.90 0.56
CA GLY A 24 -8.11 1.51 0.31
C GLY A 24 -8.88 0.91 -0.88
N LEU A 25 -10.19 1.16 -0.95
CA LEU A 25 -11.03 0.73 -2.08
C LEU A 25 -10.54 1.34 -3.41
N THR A 26 -10.16 2.62 -3.39
CA THR A 26 -9.63 3.31 -4.57
C THR A 26 -8.29 2.71 -5.01
N GLN A 27 -7.38 2.45 -4.08
CA GLN A 27 -6.10 1.83 -4.36
C GLN A 27 -6.26 0.41 -4.92
N ILE A 28 -7.18 -0.38 -4.37
CA ILE A 28 -7.54 -1.70 -4.90
C ILE A 28 -8.12 -1.58 -6.31
N GLY A 29 -9.04 -0.63 -6.54
CA GLY A 29 -9.64 -0.40 -7.85
C GLY A 29 -8.62 -0.01 -8.91
N LEU A 30 -7.70 0.92 -8.58
CA LEU A 30 -6.59 1.31 -9.45
C LEU A 30 -5.66 0.13 -9.75
N TYR A 31 -5.33 -0.67 -8.74
CA TYR A 31 -4.52 -1.88 -8.93
C TYR A 31 -5.22 -2.89 -9.86
N LEU A 32 -6.51 -3.15 -9.65
CA LEU A 32 -7.28 -4.06 -10.52
C LEU A 32 -7.38 -3.53 -11.96
N ALA A 33 -7.56 -2.22 -12.15
CA ALA A 33 -7.57 -1.60 -13.47
C ALA A 33 -6.22 -1.78 -14.20
N LEU A 34 -5.10 -1.58 -13.48
CA LEU A 34 -3.76 -1.85 -14.00
C LEU A 34 -3.58 -3.31 -14.40
N MET A 35 -4.00 -4.23 -13.54
CA MET A 35 -3.92 -5.68 -13.82
C MET A 35 -4.77 -6.06 -15.03
N TYR A 36 -5.97 -5.49 -15.17
CA TYR A 36 -6.84 -5.72 -16.31
C TYR A 36 -6.21 -5.23 -17.61
N GLN A 37 -5.70 -3.99 -17.64
CA GLN A 37 -5.07 -3.42 -18.83
C GLN A 37 -3.79 -4.18 -19.24
N ARG A 38 -2.97 -4.59 -18.26
CA ARG A 38 -1.72 -5.31 -18.49
C ARG A 38 -1.92 -6.76 -18.89
N TYR A 39 -2.88 -7.46 -18.27
CA TYR A 39 -3.00 -8.91 -18.42
C TYR A 39 -4.18 -9.35 -19.27
N VAL A 40 -5.30 -8.64 -19.24
CA VAL A 40 -6.48 -8.99 -20.06
C VAL A 40 -6.43 -8.31 -21.42
N LEU A 41 -6.09 -7.02 -21.46
CA LEU A 41 -6.00 -6.26 -22.72
C LEU A 41 -4.62 -6.31 -23.39
N ASP A 42 -3.60 -6.82 -22.69
CA ASP A 42 -2.21 -6.92 -23.15
C ASP A 42 -1.65 -5.61 -23.73
N LEU A 43 -2.08 -4.47 -23.18
CA LEU A 43 -1.64 -3.16 -23.64
C LEU A 43 -0.17 -2.91 -23.25
N PRO A 44 0.58 -2.14 -24.06
CA PRO A 44 1.94 -1.76 -23.68
C PRO A 44 1.93 -0.79 -22.47
N PRO A 45 3.04 -0.71 -21.73
CA PRO A 45 3.13 0.04 -20.46
C PRO A 45 2.71 1.50 -20.54
N ASP A 46 2.91 2.13 -21.70
CA ASP A 46 2.60 3.55 -21.91
C ASP A 46 1.12 3.88 -21.70
N TYR A 47 0.21 2.92 -21.93
CA TYR A 47 -1.23 3.14 -21.78
C TYR A 47 -1.71 3.14 -20.33
N TYR A 48 -0.93 2.57 -19.42
CA TYR A 48 -1.32 2.40 -18.02
C TYR A 48 -0.31 2.99 -17.03
N ASN A 49 0.73 3.65 -17.54
CA ASN A 49 1.75 4.30 -16.73
C ASN A 49 1.14 5.40 -15.84
N ASP A 50 0.20 6.18 -16.38
CA ASP A 50 -0.48 7.24 -15.61
C ASP A 50 -1.22 6.67 -14.40
N LEU A 51 -1.94 5.54 -14.58
CA LEU A 51 -2.62 4.84 -13.49
C LEU A 51 -1.62 4.29 -12.45
N ALA A 52 -0.46 3.80 -12.90
CA ALA A 52 0.58 3.29 -12.03
C ALA A 52 1.20 4.40 -11.19
N ILE A 53 1.42 5.57 -11.78
CA ILE A 53 1.92 6.76 -11.09
C ILE A 53 0.90 7.25 -10.06
N ILE A 54 -0.39 7.34 -10.43
CA ILE A 54 -1.46 7.74 -9.50
C ILE A 54 -1.54 6.77 -8.31
N LEU A 55 -1.48 5.47 -8.57
CA LEU A 55 -1.47 4.47 -7.51
C LEU A 55 -0.24 4.62 -6.60
N ALA A 56 0.95 4.80 -7.19
CA ALA A 56 2.19 4.99 -6.43
C ALA A 56 2.13 6.24 -5.54
N PHE A 57 1.68 7.37 -6.08
CA PHE A 57 1.48 8.59 -5.30
C PHE A 57 0.43 8.44 -4.21
N SER A 58 -0.67 7.72 -4.47
CA SER A 58 -1.70 7.46 -3.46
C SER A 58 -1.16 6.64 -2.29
N VAL A 59 -0.43 5.55 -2.57
CA VAL A 59 0.14 4.66 -1.55
C VAL A 59 1.24 5.36 -0.76
N LEU A 60 2.22 5.96 -1.46
CA LEU A 60 3.34 6.64 -0.81
C LEU A 60 2.89 7.91 -0.09
N GLY A 61 1.94 8.65 -0.66
CA GLY A 61 1.32 9.82 -0.05
C GLY A 61 0.60 9.46 1.24
N TYR A 62 -0.14 8.35 1.26
CA TYR A 62 -0.77 7.84 2.48
C TYR A 62 0.26 7.49 3.56
N TRP A 63 1.30 6.73 3.20
CA TRP A 63 2.37 6.39 4.16
C TRP A 63 3.10 7.62 4.68
N GLY A 64 3.40 8.59 3.80
CA GLY A 64 4.02 9.85 4.16
C GLY A 64 3.14 10.69 5.09
N ALA A 65 1.84 10.78 4.81
CA ALA A 65 0.88 11.49 5.66
C ALA A 65 0.77 10.83 7.04
N CYS A 66 0.69 9.50 7.11
CA CYS A 66 0.72 8.77 8.39
C CYS A 66 1.97 9.09 9.21
N LEU A 67 3.16 9.11 8.59
CA LEU A 67 4.39 9.46 9.31
C LEU A 67 4.43 10.93 9.76
N PHE A 68 3.97 11.85 8.92
CA PHE A 68 4.07 13.28 9.20
C PHE A 68 3.10 13.72 10.30
N LEU A 69 1.84 13.28 10.21
CA LEU A 69 0.74 13.64 11.11
C LEU A 69 0.73 12.85 12.43
N GLY A 70 1.76 12.05 12.70
CA GLY A 70 1.86 11.27 13.94
C GLY A 70 0.91 10.06 13.98
N GLY A 71 0.36 9.65 12.84
CA GLY A 71 -0.42 8.43 12.73
C GLY A 71 0.42 7.21 13.07
N VAL A 72 -0.05 6.39 14.02
CA VAL A 72 0.61 5.14 14.36
C VAL A 72 0.40 4.17 13.20
N ILE A 73 1.45 3.96 12.39
CA ILE A 73 1.46 2.86 11.43
C ILE A 73 1.62 1.56 12.25
N PRO A 74 0.65 0.63 12.21
CA PRO A 74 0.70 -0.56 13.03
C PRO A 74 1.92 -1.40 12.67
N THR A 75 2.72 -1.73 13.68
CA THR A 75 3.91 -2.57 13.47
C THR A 75 3.48 -3.97 13.06
N LEU A 76 3.99 -4.40 11.91
CA LEU A 76 3.67 -5.69 11.34
C LEU A 76 4.59 -6.75 11.94
N SER A 77 4.01 -7.74 12.62
CA SER A 77 4.74 -8.93 13.06
C SER A 77 5.42 -9.59 11.85
N PHE A 78 6.64 -10.09 12.02
CA PHE A 78 7.40 -10.77 10.96
C PHE A 78 6.58 -11.86 10.25
N ARG A 79 5.82 -12.65 10.99
CA ARG A 79 4.93 -13.69 10.43
C ARG A 79 3.83 -13.10 9.55
N ARG A 80 3.23 -11.98 9.99
CA ARG A 80 2.18 -11.28 9.24
C ARG A 80 2.76 -10.57 8.01
N ALA A 81 3.97 -10.03 8.09
CA ALA A 81 4.67 -9.42 6.95
C ALA A 81 4.94 -10.46 5.85
N ILE A 82 5.42 -11.65 6.24
CA ILE A 82 5.61 -12.77 5.30
C ILE A 82 4.27 -13.20 4.70
N PHE A 83 3.21 -13.31 5.50
CA PHE A 83 1.89 -13.68 4.99
C PHE A 83 1.37 -12.67 3.97
N ILE A 84 1.42 -11.37 4.28
CA ILE A 84 1.00 -10.30 3.36
C ILE A 84 1.85 -10.32 2.09
N TYR A 85 3.16 -10.46 2.23
CA TYR A 85 4.07 -10.60 1.09
C TYR A 85 3.69 -11.78 0.19
N ALA A 86 3.45 -12.96 0.78
CA ALA A 86 3.04 -14.14 0.04
C ALA A 86 1.70 -13.93 -0.68
N VAL A 87 0.72 -13.29 -0.02
CA VAL A 87 -0.58 -12.96 -0.62
C VAL A 87 -0.40 -12.02 -1.81
N ILE A 88 0.37 -10.93 -1.68
CA ILE A 88 0.62 -9.99 -2.77
C ILE A 88 1.32 -10.71 -3.94
N CYS A 89 2.38 -11.48 -3.65
CA CYS A 89 3.08 -12.28 -4.66
C CYS A 89 2.12 -13.23 -5.39
N MET A 90 1.23 -13.92 -4.67
CA MET A 90 0.22 -14.79 -5.29
C MET A 90 -0.76 -13.99 -6.17
N THR A 91 -1.23 -12.82 -5.72
CA THR A 91 -2.17 -12.01 -6.52
C THR A 91 -1.56 -11.50 -7.82
N ILE A 92 -0.23 -11.38 -7.92
CA ILE A 92 0.46 -11.03 -9.17
C ILE A 92 0.78 -12.29 -9.97
N ALA A 93 1.35 -13.31 -9.30
CA ALA A 93 1.84 -14.52 -9.95
C ALA A 93 0.72 -15.37 -10.56
N VAL A 94 -0.39 -15.58 -9.84
CA VAL A 94 -1.49 -16.45 -10.28
C VAL A 94 -2.14 -15.99 -11.59
N PRO A 95 -2.65 -14.75 -11.72
CA PRO A 95 -3.21 -14.30 -12.99
C PRO A 95 -2.16 -14.26 -14.10
N HIS A 96 -0.90 -13.94 -13.76
CA HIS A 96 0.18 -13.91 -14.74
C HIS A 96 0.50 -15.29 -15.32
N THR A 97 0.60 -16.33 -14.47
CA THR A 97 0.87 -17.71 -14.91
C THR A 97 -0.31 -18.33 -15.63
N ILE A 98 -1.55 -17.99 -15.23
CA ILE A 98 -2.76 -18.45 -15.93
C ILE A 98 -2.81 -17.91 -17.37
N ILE A 99 -2.44 -16.65 -17.59
CA ILE A 99 -2.58 -15.99 -18.89
C ILE A 99 -1.36 -16.23 -19.80
N ARG A 100 -0.14 -16.14 -19.28
CA ARG A 100 1.10 -16.19 -20.08
C ARG A 100 1.94 -17.47 -19.87
N GLY A 101 1.49 -18.38 -19.02
CA GLY A 101 2.23 -19.58 -18.67
C GLY A 101 3.45 -19.30 -17.77
N TRP A 102 4.19 -20.37 -17.45
CA TRP A 102 5.39 -20.27 -16.62
C TRP A 102 6.53 -19.58 -17.37
N PRO A 103 7.30 -18.67 -16.72
CA PRO A 103 8.38 -17.95 -17.38
C PRO A 103 9.50 -18.89 -17.85
N ALA A 104 9.91 -18.73 -19.12
CA ALA A 104 11.13 -19.32 -19.65
C ALA A 104 12.37 -18.75 -18.92
N GLY A 105 13.44 -19.54 -18.78
CA GLY A 105 14.64 -19.19 -18.00
C GLY A 105 15.28 -17.84 -18.37
N THR A 106 15.17 -17.43 -19.63
CA THR A 106 15.67 -16.16 -20.16
C THR A 106 14.91 -14.94 -19.65
N GLU A 107 13.65 -15.09 -19.24
CA GLU A 107 12.79 -14.00 -18.76
C GLU A 107 12.68 -13.96 -17.24
N TRP A 108 13.41 -14.82 -16.53
CA TRP A 108 13.33 -14.92 -15.08
C TRP A 108 13.68 -13.61 -14.40
N ASN A 109 14.73 -12.90 -14.83
CA ASN A 109 15.12 -11.67 -14.16
C ASN A 109 14.01 -10.61 -14.25
N SER A 110 13.52 -10.34 -15.46
CA SER A 110 12.48 -9.33 -15.70
C SER A 110 11.14 -9.70 -15.04
N ARG A 111 10.74 -10.98 -15.07
CA ARG A 111 9.44 -11.42 -14.53
C ARG A 111 9.48 -11.61 -13.00
N LEU A 112 10.55 -12.16 -12.45
CA LEU A 112 10.70 -12.34 -11.00
C LEU A 112 10.85 -11.00 -10.28
N LEU A 113 11.47 -9.98 -10.90
CA LEU A 113 11.52 -8.63 -10.32
C LEU A 113 10.12 -8.05 -10.13
N VAL A 114 9.19 -8.30 -11.04
CA VAL A 114 7.81 -7.82 -10.89
C VAL A 114 7.03 -8.67 -9.89
N ILE A 115 7.21 -10.00 -9.91
CA ILE A 115 6.47 -10.93 -9.04
C ILE A 115 6.95 -10.88 -7.59
N LEU A 116 8.25 -10.74 -7.36
CA LEU A 116 8.88 -10.80 -6.03
C LEU A 116 9.46 -9.44 -5.62
N GLY A 117 10.14 -8.74 -6.53
CA GLY A 117 10.80 -7.47 -6.23
C GLY A 117 9.83 -6.34 -5.88
N LEU A 118 8.75 -6.19 -6.64
CA LEU A 118 7.74 -5.15 -6.40
C LEU A 118 7.02 -5.36 -5.04
N PRO A 119 6.54 -6.58 -4.71
CA PRO A 119 5.99 -6.85 -3.38
C PRO A 119 7.01 -6.72 -2.26
N ALA A 120 8.27 -7.09 -2.49
CA ALA A 120 9.33 -6.95 -1.50
C ALA A 120 9.61 -5.48 -1.21
N GLY A 121 9.62 -4.63 -2.24
CA GLY A 121 9.72 -3.18 -2.10
C GLY A 121 8.55 -2.58 -1.32
N LEU A 122 7.32 -3.02 -1.59
CA LEU A 122 6.13 -2.55 -0.86
C LEU A 122 6.14 -2.97 0.60
N VAL A 123 6.34 -4.26 0.89
CA VAL A 123 6.34 -4.78 2.27
C VAL A 123 7.55 -4.26 3.05
N GLY A 124 8.73 -4.23 2.43
CA GLY A 124 9.94 -3.68 3.02
C GLY A 124 9.82 -2.17 3.28
N GLY A 125 9.29 -1.42 2.31
CA GLY A 125 8.99 0.00 2.46
C GLY A 125 8.02 0.26 3.61
N TYR A 126 6.92 -0.49 3.67
CA TYR A 126 5.97 -0.41 4.78
C TYR A 126 6.64 -0.70 6.14
N ALA A 127 7.43 -1.77 6.23
CA ALA A 127 8.11 -2.15 7.46
C ALA A 127 9.10 -1.07 7.92
N LEU A 128 9.82 -0.45 6.99
CA LEU A 128 10.72 0.66 7.25
C LEU A 128 9.96 1.88 7.78
N MET A 129 8.83 2.23 7.16
CA MET A 129 7.98 3.33 7.61
C MET A 129 7.43 3.05 9.01
N ALA A 130 6.95 1.83 9.28
CA ALA A 130 6.48 1.43 10.60
C ALA A 130 7.58 1.55 11.67
N TYR A 131 8.81 1.15 11.34
CA TYR A 131 9.96 1.28 12.24
C TYR A 131 10.32 2.75 12.53
N LEU A 132 10.35 3.61 11.50
CA LEU A 132 10.59 5.04 11.67
C LEU A 132 9.50 5.72 12.50
N GLY A 133 8.23 5.36 12.27
CA GLY A 133 7.10 5.83 13.05
C GLY A 133 7.22 5.47 14.53
N LYS A 134 7.55 4.21 14.83
CA LYS A 134 7.79 3.75 16.20
C LYS A 134 8.92 4.54 16.89
N LYS A 135 10.06 4.69 16.22
CA LYS A 135 11.21 5.42 16.76
C LYS A 135 10.92 6.89 17.04
N ARG A 136 10.07 7.52 16.23
CA ARG A 136 9.63 8.91 16.45
C ARG A 136 8.74 9.03 17.69
N LEU A 137 7.79 8.10 17.86
CA LEU A 137 6.91 8.06 19.03
C LEU A 137 7.69 7.82 20.33
N GLU A 138 8.62 6.86 20.33
CA GLU A 138 9.46 6.58 21.50
C GLU A 138 10.26 7.82 21.95
N LYS A 139 10.77 8.62 20.99
CA LYS A 139 11.46 9.88 21.31
C LYS A 139 10.56 10.94 21.93
N ILE A 140 9.33 11.10 21.44
CA ILE A 140 8.37 12.09 21.95
C ILE A 140 8.00 11.74 23.40
N ILE A 141 7.73 10.46 23.67
CA ILE A 141 7.39 9.98 25.02
C ILE A 141 8.55 10.22 25.99
N SER A 142 9.80 9.93 25.59
CA SER A 142 10.96 10.14 26.47
C SER A 142 11.22 11.61 26.80
N SER A 143 10.90 12.54 25.89
CA SER A 143 11.09 13.98 26.13
C SER A 143 10.02 14.61 27.01
N GLU A 144 8.90 13.93 27.24
CA GLU A 144 7.80 14.41 28.08
C GLU A 144 7.88 13.87 29.52
N SER A 145 8.75 12.88 29.76
CA SER A 145 9.02 12.30 31.09
C SER A 145 10.20 12.94 31.84
N ASP A 146 10.93 13.87 31.21
CA ASP A 146 12.03 14.67 31.79
C ASP A 146 11.57 16.11 32.06
#